data_AF-A0A164HS18-F1
#
_entry.id   AF-A0A164HS18-F1
#
_cell.length_a   1.000
_cell.length_b   1.000
_cell.length_c   1.000
_cell.angle_alpha   90.00
_cell.angle_beta   90.00
_cell.angle_gamma   90.00
#
_symmetry.space_group_name_H-M   'P 1'
#
loop_
_entity.id
_entity.type
_entity.pdbx_description
1 polymer ?
#
loop_
_entity_poly.entity_id
_entity_poly.type
_entity_poly.pdbx_seq_one_letter_code
_entity_poly.pdbx_strand_id
1 'polypeptide(L)'
;MTGVRRLLTGTTVLVSIMCLTVSCSTGPESEGAEPSPAPPSPVSSGGSLPALDVTVEMDGLTKPWDVVSAPDGTILTGERSGRFVVQRADGTVGELDADLDDLYAQGETGLMGIELAQDFSSSRALYTCQGVAGADNRIAVFRWTVDEDWTTLTRVRTIVDDIPVADGGRHGGCRILAAPDDSLFIGTGDTASPSVPQDPNSLGGKVLHVDADGSAAADAPGRVFTLGHRNVQALAFAPGTSRLYAVEQGTTRDDELNLLVAGGNYGYKPDRRPGTYDESVPMTDPDRVPGARAAVWS
;
A
#
# COMPACT_ATOMS: atom_id res chain seq x y z
N MET A 1 54.12 -35.13 36.67
CA MET A 1 55.41 -34.52 37.09
C MET A 1 55.14 -33.06 37.43
N THR A 2 54.91 -32.72 38.69
CA THR A 2 55.93 -32.15 39.63
C THR A 2 56.52 -30.85 39.07
N GLY A 3 56.43 -29.66 39.68
CA GLY A 3 55.86 -29.26 40.96
C GLY A 3 56.31 -27.83 41.34
N VAL A 4 55.66 -27.30 42.37
CA VAL A 4 56.19 -26.43 43.45
C VAL A 4 56.55 -24.94 43.17
N ARG A 5 55.62 -24.09 43.63
CA ARG A 5 55.71 -22.92 44.56
C ARG A 5 56.99 -22.06 44.62
N ARG A 6 56.78 -20.73 44.68
CA ARG A 6 57.25 -19.88 45.80
C ARG A 6 56.43 -18.58 45.94
N LEU A 7 55.92 -18.35 47.15
CA LEU A 7 55.42 -17.07 47.65
C LEU A 7 56.61 -16.13 47.92
N LEU A 8 56.42 -14.82 47.75
CA LEU A 8 57.14 -13.79 48.48
C LEU A 8 56.19 -12.66 48.91
N THR A 9 56.38 -12.29 50.16
CA THR A 9 55.69 -11.41 51.09
C THR A 9 55.91 -9.91 50.86
N GLY A 10 54.91 -9.11 51.27
CA GLY A 10 55.06 -7.76 51.87
C GLY A 10 55.45 -6.63 50.92
N THR A 11 54.77 -5.49 50.88
CA THR A 11 54.74 -4.54 51.99
C THR A 11 53.61 -3.53 51.77
N THR A 12 52.81 -3.33 52.80
CA THR A 12 51.77 -2.30 52.90
C THR A 12 52.41 -0.93 53.10
N VAL A 13 52.06 0.06 52.29
CA VAL A 13 52.30 1.48 52.60
C VAL A 13 50.95 2.18 52.58
N LEU A 14 50.44 2.47 53.78
CA LEU A 14 49.38 3.45 54.01
C LEU A 14 49.99 4.84 53.83
N VAL A 15 49.43 5.65 52.92
CA VAL A 15 49.58 7.10 52.95
C VAL A 15 48.20 7.70 53.18
N SER A 16 47.97 8.16 54.41
CA SER A 16 46.88 9.05 54.78
C SER A 16 47.16 10.43 54.21
N ILE A 17 46.27 10.94 53.36
CA ILE A 17 46.16 12.37 53.06
C ILE A 17 44.73 12.77 53.40
N MET A 18 44.59 13.57 54.46
CA MET A 18 43.33 14.13 54.91
C MET A 18 43.38 15.65 54.70
N CYS A 19 42.52 16.09 53.77
CA CYS A 19 41.78 17.36 53.66
C CYS A 19 42.44 18.70 54.02
N LEU A 20 42.36 19.64 53.07
CA LEU A 20 41.64 20.90 53.29
C LEU A 20 41.14 21.50 51.96
N THR A 21 39.88 21.89 52.03
CA THR A 21 38.95 22.32 50.98
C THR A 21 39.15 23.77 50.56
N VAL A 22 39.01 24.06 49.26
CA VAL A 22 38.53 25.34 48.78
C VAL A 22 37.33 25.09 47.86
N SER A 23 36.22 25.67 48.28
CA SER A 23 34.90 25.65 47.67
C SER A 23 34.87 26.62 46.49
N CYS A 24 34.47 26.14 45.31
CA CYS A 24 33.85 26.96 44.28
C CYS A 24 32.67 26.19 43.70
N SER A 25 31.50 26.76 43.97
CA SER A 25 30.17 26.38 43.52
C SER A 25 30.06 26.43 41.99
N THR A 26 29.65 25.32 41.37
CA THR A 26 28.69 25.26 40.26
C THR A 26 28.33 23.77 40.11
N GLY A 27 27.13 23.38 40.55
CA GLY A 27 26.63 22.03 40.35
C GLY A 27 26.32 21.80 38.85
N PRO A 28 26.51 20.59 38.31
CA PRO A 28 25.88 20.25 37.06
C PRO A 28 24.38 20.16 37.30
N GLU A 29 23.61 21.04 36.66
CA GLU A 29 22.18 20.82 36.41
C GLU A 29 22.05 19.48 35.71
N SER A 30 21.49 18.50 36.41
CA SER A 30 20.97 17.30 35.79
C SER A 30 19.80 17.74 34.93
N GLU A 31 20.01 17.89 33.61
CA GLU A 31 18.92 17.89 32.63
C GLU A 31 18.05 16.67 32.95
N GLY A 32 16.85 16.92 33.44
CA GLY A 32 15.85 15.89 33.64
C GLY A 32 15.54 15.30 32.28
N ALA A 33 15.87 14.02 32.11
CA ALA A 33 15.40 13.26 30.97
C ALA A 33 13.87 13.38 30.93
N GLU A 34 13.33 14.03 29.89
CA GLU A 34 11.90 14.02 29.64
C GLU A 34 11.44 12.56 29.53
N PRO A 35 10.37 12.17 30.25
CA PRO A 35 9.87 10.82 30.17
C PRO A 35 9.43 10.54 28.72
N SER A 36 9.99 9.49 28.15
CA SER A 36 9.54 8.92 26.88
C SER A 36 8.02 8.75 26.91
N PRO A 37 7.28 9.18 25.87
CA PRO A 37 5.83 9.06 25.86
C PRO A 37 5.46 7.59 26.02
N ALA A 38 4.63 7.31 27.03
CA ALA A 38 4.13 5.96 27.25
C ALA A 38 3.40 5.47 25.99
N PRO A 39 3.50 4.19 25.64
CA PRO A 39 2.70 3.61 24.56
C PRO A 39 1.21 3.91 24.81
N PRO A 40 0.41 4.16 23.77
CA PRO A 40 -1.02 4.40 23.94
C PRO A 40 -1.61 3.23 24.74
N SER A 41 -2.32 3.56 25.82
CA SER A 41 -3.06 2.55 26.58
C SER A 41 -4.02 1.84 25.63
N PRO A 42 -4.17 0.50 25.71
CA PRO A 42 -5.12 -0.21 24.88
C PRO A 42 -6.50 0.43 25.10
N VAL A 43 -7.10 0.88 24.00
CA VAL A 43 -8.47 1.39 24.03
C VAL A 43 -9.32 0.25 24.58
N SER A 44 -9.84 0.42 25.79
CA SER A 44 -10.71 -0.59 26.40
C SER A 44 -11.95 -0.68 25.51
N SER A 45 -12.03 -1.73 24.70
CA SER A 45 -13.20 -2.05 23.87
C SER A 45 -14.31 -2.57 24.80
N GLY A 46 -14.90 -1.67 25.58
CA GLY A 46 -15.96 -1.95 26.55
C GLY A 46 -17.31 -2.31 25.95
N GLY A 47 -17.36 -2.73 24.68
CA GLY A 47 -18.58 -3.20 24.02
C GLY A 47 -18.29 -4.50 23.29
N SER A 48 -19.19 -5.49 23.41
CA SER A 48 -19.21 -6.61 22.49
C SER A 48 -19.38 -6.08 21.07
N LEU A 49 -18.51 -6.48 20.14
CA LEU A 49 -18.72 -6.22 18.72
C LEU A 49 -20.11 -6.71 18.31
N PRO A 50 -20.78 -6.06 17.34
CA PRO A 50 -22.06 -6.54 16.85
C PRO A 50 -21.91 -7.97 16.30
N ALA A 51 -22.92 -8.80 16.49
CA ALA A 51 -23.02 -10.04 15.75
C ALA A 51 -23.21 -9.71 14.26
N LEU A 52 -22.49 -10.40 13.39
CA LEU A 52 -22.61 -10.27 11.95
C LEU A 52 -23.43 -11.43 11.41
N ASP A 53 -24.46 -11.13 10.61
CA ASP A 53 -25.14 -12.12 9.79
C ASP A 53 -24.37 -12.25 8.46
N VAL A 54 -23.91 -13.46 8.14
CA VAL A 54 -23.04 -13.71 6.97
C VAL A 54 -23.77 -14.62 5.99
N THR A 55 -23.87 -14.17 4.74
CA THR A 55 -24.40 -14.93 3.61
C THR A 55 -23.28 -15.17 2.60
N VAL A 56 -23.20 -16.38 2.07
CA VAL A 56 -22.25 -16.73 1.01
C VAL A 56 -22.93 -16.50 -0.34
N GLU A 57 -22.42 -15.53 -1.10
CA GLU A 57 -22.90 -15.20 -2.45
C GLU A 57 -22.27 -16.12 -3.52
N MET A 58 -20.95 -16.36 -3.40
CA MET A 58 -20.20 -17.26 -4.26
C MET A 58 -19.21 -18.10 -3.43
N ASP A 59 -19.01 -19.35 -3.83
CA ASP A 59 -18.00 -20.26 -3.29
C ASP A 59 -17.17 -20.90 -4.40
N GLY A 60 -16.24 -21.79 -4.03
CA GLY A 60 -15.39 -22.50 -5.02
C GLY A 60 -14.35 -21.62 -5.73
N LEU A 61 -14.18 -20.37 -5.27
CA LEU A 61 -13.20 -19.44 -5.81
C LEU A 61 -11.78 -19.83 -5.39
N THR A 62 -10.81 -19.67 -6.30
CA THR A 62 -9.41 -20.07 -6.07
C THR A 62 -8.61 -18.94 -5.41
N LYS A 63 -8.58 -17.76 -6.05
CA LYS A 63 -7.87 -16.55 -5.57
C LYS A 63 -8.63 -15.28 -5.99
N PRO A 64 -9.86 -15.06 -5.51
CA PRO A 64 -10.58 -13.82 -5.82
C PRO A 64 -9.81 -12.62 -5.26
N TRP A 65 -9.74 -11.53 -6.01
CA TRP A 65 -8.99 -10.33 -5.62
C TRP A 65 -9.91 -9.14 -5.31
N ASP A 66 -10.77 -8.77 -6.25
CA ASP A 66 -11.77 -7.71 -6.09
C ASP A 66 -13.19 -8.22 -6.34
N VAL A 67 -14.18 -7.46 -5.91
CA VAL A 67 -15.60 -7.72 -6.18
C VAL A 67 -16.35 -6.43 -6.44
N VAL A 68 -17.23 -6.46 -7.44
CA VAL A 68 -18.15 -5.37 -7.73
C VAL A 68 -19.58 -5.90 -7.81
N SER A 69 -20.53 -5.07 -7.39
CA SER A 69 -21.96 -5.35 -7.52
C SER A 69 -22.60 -4.35 -8.47
N ALA A 70 -23.21 -4.85 -9.53
CA ALA A 70 -23.94 -4.04 -10.49
C ALA A 70 -25.32 -3.63 -9.94
N PRO A 71 -25.95 -2.58 -10.51
CA PRO A 71 -27.26 -2.09 -10.06
C PRO A 71 -28.40 -3.11 -10.13
N ASP A 72 -28.28 -4.13 -10.98
CA ASP A 72 -29.26 -5.22 -11.12
C ASP A 72 -29.08 -6.34 -10.07
N GLY A 73 -28.06 -6.23 -9.21
CA GLY A 73 -27.71 -7.25 -8.21
C GLY A 73 -26.71 -8.28 -8.70
N THR A 74 -26.25 -8.22 -9.96
CA THR A 74 -25.19 -9.09 -10.46
C THR A 74 -23.88 -8.80 -9.74
N ILE A 75 -23.17 -9.84 -9.31
CA ILE A 75 -21.88 -9.74 -8.62
C ILE A 75 -20.80 -10.31 -9.54
N LEU A 76 -19.73 -9.56 -9.75
CA LEU A 76 -18.57 -9.95 -10.55
C LEU A 76 -17.31 -9.94 -9.68
N THR A 77 -16.51 -10.99 -9.78
CA THR A 77 -15.17 -11.05 -9.20
C THR A 77 -14.14 -11.51 -10.24
N GLY A 78 -12.93 -10.99 -10.14
CA GLY A 78 -11.77 -11.47 -10.87
C GLY A 78 -10.92 -12.35 -9.96
N GLU A 79 -10.53 -13.51 -10.46
CA GLU A 79 -9.51 -14.31 -9.79
C GLU A 79 -8.13 -13.96 -10.30
N ARG A 80 -7.19 -13.75 -9.37
CA ARG A 80 -5.82 -13.34 -9.66
C ARG A 80 -5.10 -14.24 -10.66
N SER A 81 -5.45 -15.53 -10.68
CA SER A 81 -4.87 -16.52 -11.59
C SER A 81 -5.36 -16.41 -13.05
N GLY A 82 -6.39 -15.62 -13.34
CA GLY A 82 -6.84 -15.34 -14.71
C GLY A 82 -8.19 -15.95 -15.09
N ARG A 83 -9.26 -15.51 -14.43
CA ARG A 83 -10.65 -15.67 -14.91
C ARG A 83 -11.58 -14.69 -14.21
N PHE A 84 -12.72 -14.41 -14.83
CA PHE A 84 -13.83 -13.68 -14.22
C PHE A 84 -14.93 -14.67 -13.83
N VAL A 85 -15.43 -14.56 -12.61
CA VAL A 85 -16.57 -15.33 -12.10
C VAL A 85 -17.71 -14.37 -11.80
N VAL A 86 -18.90 -14.68 -12.29
CA VAL A 86 -20.09 -13.86 -12.15
C VAL A 86 -21.21 -14.66 -11.50
N GLN A 87 -21.92 -14.04 -10.58
CA GLN A 87 -23.23 -14.47 -10.09
C GLN A 87 -24.27 -13.49 -10.64
N ARG A 88 -25.11 -13.95 -11.56
CA ARG A 88 -26.15 -13.12 -12.18
C ARG A 88 -27.28 -12.84 -11.20
N ALA A 89 -28.12 -11.86 -11.53
CA ALA A 89 -29.28 -11.46 -10.71
C ALA A 89 -30.27 -12.60 -10.41
N ASP A 90 -30.31 -13.66 -11.23
CA ASP A 90 -31.11 -14.86 -11.00
C ASP A 90 -30.44 -15.89 -10.06
N GLY A 91 -29.24 -15.60 -9.56
CA GLY A 91 -28.42 -16.44 -8.71
C GLY A 91 -27.55 -17.44 -9.45
N THR A 92 -27.58 -17.49 -10.79
CA THR A 92 -26.72 -18.42 -11.55
C THR A 92 -25.26 -17.96 -11.54
N VAL A 93 -24.36 -18.88 -11.19
CA VAL A 93 -22.92 -18.65 -11.17
C VAL A 93 -22.27 -19.23 -12.43
N GLY A 94 -21.36 -18.48 -13.04
CA GLY A 94 -20.58 -18.94 -14.19
C GLY A 94 -19.33 -18.10 -14.42
N GLU A 95 -18.61 -18.41 -15.49
CA GLU A 95 -17.45 -17.65 -15.93
C GLU A 95 -17.82 -16.73 -17.10
N LEU A 96 -17.11 -15.60 -17.24
CA LEU A 96 -17.20 -14.74 -18.42
C LEU A 96 -16.10 -15.10 -19.41
N ASP A 97 -16.43 -15.11 -20.69
CA ASP A 97 -15.43 -15.13 -21.76
C ASP A 97 -14.70 -13.78 -21.82
N ALA A 98 -13.37 -13.80 -21.74
CA ALA A 98 -12.55 -12.60 -21.76
C ALA A 98 -11.13 -12.94 -22.24
N ASP A 99 -10.57 -12.10 -23.11
CA ASP A 99 -9.18 -12.24 -23.56
C ASP A 99 -8.20 -11.82 -22.44
N LEU A 100 -7.53 -12.81 -21.87
CA LEU A 100 -6.51 -12.70 -20.83
C LEU A 100 -5.21 -13.41 -21.24
N ASP A 101 -4.97 -13.62 -22.54
CA ASP A 101 -3.79 -14.35 -23.04
C ASP A 101 -2.48 -13.62 -22.68
N ASP A 102 -2.55 -12.30 -22.49
CA ASP A 102 -1.45 -11.45 -22.07
C ASP A 102 -1.32 -11.29 -20.55
N LEU A 103 -2.08 -12.02 -19.73
CA LEU A 103 -2.07 -11.86 -18.29
C LEU A 103 -0.73 -12.30 -17.67
N TYR A 104 -0.07 -11.39 -16.96
CA TYR A 104 1.06 -11.72 -16.11
C TYR A 104 0.57 -12.03 -14.69
N ALA A 105 0.45 -13.32 -14.36
CA ALA A 105 0.04 -13.79 -13.03
C ALA A 105 1.23 -14.45 -12.30
N GLN A 106 1.92 -13.68 -11.46
CA GLN A 106 3.06 -14.14 -10.67
C GLN A 106 3.09 -13.44 -9.31
N GLY A 107 3.43 -14.18 -8.25
CA GLY A 107 3.52 -13.62 -6.89
C GLY A 107 2.21 -12.99 -6.43
N GLU A 108 2.24 -11.67 -6.20
CA GLU A 108 1.11 -10.84 -5.79
C GLU A 108 0.34 -10.24 -6.98
N THR A 109 0.87 -10.38 -8.19
CA THR A 109 0.33 -9.79 -9.43
C THR A 109 -0.54 -10.80 -10.19
N GLY A 110 -1.51 -10.29 -10.94
CA GLY A 110 -2.43 -11.04 -11.78
C GLY A 110 -3.60 -10.16 -12.18
N LEU A 111 -4.80 -10.74 -12.28
CA LEU A 111 -6.05 -9.97 -12.40
C LEU A 111 -6.45 -9.44 -11.02
N MET A 112 -6.37 -8.13 -10.81
CA MET A 112 -6.49 -7.51 -9.49
C MET A 112 -7.71 -6.59 -9.41
N GLY A 113 -7.53 -5.27 -9.35
CA GLY A 113 -8.62 -4.32 -9.12
C GLY A 113 -9.69 -4.39 -10.20
N ILE A 114 -10.95 -4.30 -9.77
CA ILE A 114 -12.12 -4.18 -10.65
C ILE A 114 -12.98 -3.03 -10.12
N GLU A 115 -13.44 -2.18 -11.02
CA GLU A 115 -14.29 -1.04 -10.68
C GLU A 115 -15.32 -0.83 -11.79
N LEU A 116 -16.59 -0.64 -11.44
CA LEU A 116 -17.60 -0.25 -12.42
C LEU A 116 -17.41 1.22 -12.81
N ALA A 117 -17.63 1.57 -14.07
CA ALA A 117 -17.72 2.97 -14.45
C ALA A 117 -18.93 3.64 -13.77
N GLN A 118 -18.88 4.95 -13.50
CA GLN A 118 -20.03 5.63 -12.87
C GLN A 118 -21.26 5.58 -13.79
N ASP A 119 -21.04 5.55 -15.10
CA ASP A 119 -22.07 5.44 -16.13
C ASP A 119 -22.47 3.98 -16.48
N PHE A 120 -22.09 2.99 -15.66
CA PHE A 120 -22.26 1.54 -15.94
C PHE A 120 -23.68 1.17 -16.39
N SER A 121 -24.71 1.79 -15.80
CA SER A 121 -26.12 1.50 -16.16
C SER A 121 -26.45 1.77 -17.63
N SER A 122 -25.71 2.68 -18.28
CA SER A 122 -25.84 2.99 -19.70
C SER A 122 -24.72 2.45 -20.57
N SER A 123 -23.48 2.42 -20.07
CA SER A 123 -22.31 2.05 -20.85
C SER A 123 -21.95 0.57 -20.76
N ARG A 124 -22.41 -0.10 -19.70
CA ARG A 124 -21.97 -1.43 -19.25
C ARG A 124 -20.45 -1.54 -19.16
N ALA A 125 -19.77 -0.42 -18.85
CA ALA A 125 -18.33 -0.35 -18.83
C ALA A 125 -17.75 -0.57 -17.43
N LEU A 126 -16.65 -1.31 -17.36
CA LEU A 126 -15.89 -1.48 -16.13
C LEU A 126 -14.41 -1.32 -16.42
N TYR A 127 -13.63 -1.15 -15.36
CA TYR A 127 -12.19 -1.05 -15.40
C TYR A 127 -11.56 -2.23 -14.69
N THR A 128 -10.43 -2.69 -15.20
CA THR A 128 -9.56 -3.62 -14.47
C THR A 128 -8.17 -3.04 -14.33
N CYS A 129 -7.49 -3.39 -13.24
CA CYS A 129 -6.06 -3.21 -13.06
C CYS A 129 -5.43 -4.59 -12.95
N GLN A 130 -4.47 -4.88 -13.82
CA GLN A 130 -3.89 -6.22 -13.90
C GLN A 130 -2.44 -6.22 -14.38
N GLY A 131 -1.73 -7.31 -14.10
CA GLY A 131 -0.42 -7.57 -14.67
C GLY A 131 -0.51 -7.97 -16.14
N VAL A 132 0.39 -7.45 -16.97
CA VAL A 132 0.48 -7.73 -18.40
C VAL A 132 1.89 -8.23 -18.74
N ALA A 133 1.93 -9.38 -19.40
CA ALA A 133 3.16 -9.98 -19.90
C ALA A 133 3.64 -9.25 -21.16
N GLY A 134 4.94 -9.05 -21.28
CA GLY A 134 5.52 -8.32 -22.43
C GLY A 134 7.03 -8.47 -22.52
N ALA A 135 7.66 -7.64 -23.36
CA ALA A 135 9.12 -7.51 -23.34
C ALA A 135 9.61 -7.07 -21.95
N ASP A 136 8.90 -6.10 -21.39
CA ASP A 136 8.91 -5.78 -19.97
C ASP A 136 7.49 -6.03 -19.43
N ASN A 137 7.41 -6.83 -18.37
CA ASN A 137 6.15 -7.00 -17.65
C ASN A 137 5.77 -5.66 -17.01
N ARG A 138 4.47 -5.41 -16.88
CA ARG A 138 3.94 -4.17 -16.31
C ARG A 138 2.58 -4.35 -15.69
N ILE A 139 2.14 -3.37 -14.91
CA ILE A 139 0.75 -3.22 -14.52
C ILE A 139 0.04 -2.31 -15.53
N ALA A 140 -1.17 -2.67 -15.92
CA ALA A 140 -2.00 -1.87 -16.82
C ALA A 140 -3.43 -1.77 -16.31
N VAL A 141 -4.07 -0.66 -16.68
CA VAL A 141 -5.50 -0.40 -16.48
C VAL A 141 -6.20 -0.44 -17.82
N PHE A 142 -7.25 -1.24 -17.90
CA PHE A 142 -8.06 -1.41 -19.10
C PHE A 142 -9.51 -1.03 -18.83
N ARG A 143 -10.17 -0.47 -19.85
CA ARG A 143 -11.63 -0.35 -19.90
C ARG A 143 -12.19 -1.54 -20.68
N TRP A 144 -13.27 -2.10 -20.17
CA TRP A 144 -14.00 -3.22 -20.73
C TRP A 144 -15.47 -2.84 -20.92
N THR A 145 -16.18 -3.59 -21.75
CA THR A 145 -17.63 -3.57 -21.83
C THR A 145 -18.15 -4.99 -21.65
N VAL A 146 -19.14 -5.17 -20.78
CA VAL A 146 -19.84 -6.43 -20.58
C VAL A 146 -21.14 -6.44 -21.38
N ASP A 147 -21.46 -7.56 -22.03
CA ASP A 147 -22.74 -7.77 -22.70
C ASP A 147 -23.91 -7.83 -21.71
N GLU A 148 -25.14 -7.76 -22.22
CA GLU A 148 -26.37 -7.70 -21.40
C GLU A 148 -26.56 -8.95 -20.54
N ASP A 149 -26.20 -10.12 -21.08
CA ASP A 149 -26.39 -11.43 -20.44
C ASP A 149 -25.26 -11.80 -19.47
N TRP A 150 -24.26 -10.92 -19.31
CA TRP A 150 -23.04 -11.18 -18.55
C TRP A 150 -22.40 -12.51 -19.00
N THR A 151 -22.07 -12.64 -20.28
CA THR A 151 -21.39 -13.81 -20.85
C THR A 151 -20.01 -13.48 -21.41
N THR A 152 -19.76 -12.24 -21.81
CA THR A 152 -18.50 -11.82 -22.42
C THR A 152 -18.06 -10.44 -21.93
N LEU A 153 -16.78 -10.32 -21.57
CA LEU A 153 -16.09 -9.06 -21.34
C LEU A 153 -15.17 -8.76 -22.51
N THR A 154 -15.44 -7.65 -23.21
CA THR A 154 -14.60 -7.19 -24.32
C THR A 154 -13.70 -6.05 -23.87
N ARG A 155 -12.38 -6.20 -24.04
CA ARG A 155 -11.40 -5.13 -23.76
C ARG A 155 -11.54 -4.05 -24.84
N VAL A 156 -11.94 -2.83 -24.45
CA VAL A 156 -12.23 -1.76 -25.42
C VAL A 156 -11.09 -0.74 -25.54
N ARG A 157 -10.28 -0.58 -24.48
CA ARG A 157 -9.22 0.43 -24.43
C ARG A 157 -8.22 0.15 -23.31
N THR A 158 -6.96 0.49 -23.57
CA THR A 158 -5.92 0.67 -22.54
C THR A 158 -5.97 2.11 -22.02
N ILE A 159 -6.03 2.28 -20.69
CA ILE A 159 -6.06 3.58 -20.02
C ILE A 159 -4.65 3.95 -19.54
N VAL A 160 -3.98 3.01 -18.90
CA VAL A 160 -2.61 3.17 -18.38
C VAL A 160 -1.88 1.86 -18.62
N ASP A 161 -0.64 1.89 -19.13
CA ASP A 161 0.15 0.67 -19.33
C ASP A 161 1.65 0.83 -19.09
N ASP A 162 2.04 1.88 -18.38
CA ASP A 162 3.43 2.22 -18.05
C ASP A 162 3.72 2.16 -16.54
N ILE A 163 2.91 1.42 -15.77
CA ILE A 163 3.16 1.17 -14.34
C ILE A 163 4.14 -0.01 -14.23
N PRO A 164 5.32 0.18 -13.59
CA PRO A 164 6.31 -0.89 -13.49
C PRO A 164 5.81 -2.02 -12.57
N VAL A 165 6.33 -3.23 -12.78
CA VAL A 165 6.10 -4.39 -11.89
C VAL A 165 7.43 -5.09 -11.62
N ALA A 166 7.57 -5.73 -10.46
CA ALA A 166 8.75 -6.52 -10.14
C ALA A 166 8.79 -7.83 -10.94
N ASP A 167 9.97 -8.36 -11.25
CA ASP A 167 10.17 -9.66 -11.94
C ASP A 167 9.61 -10.89 -11.17
N GLY A 168 9.17 -10.70 -9.92
CA GLY A 168 8.46 -11.69 -9.12
C GLY A 168 6.98 -11.35 -8.85
N GLY A 169 6.47 -10.27 -9.45
CA GLY A 169 5.11 -9.76 -9.27
C GLY A 169 4.81 -9.21 -7.87
N ARG A 170 5.84 -8.83 -7.11
CA ARG A 170 5.71 -8.25 -5.76
C ARG A 170 5.36 -6.76 -5.83
N HIS A 171 4.48 -6.32 -4.92
CA HIS A 171 4.02 -4.94 -4.77
C HIS A 171 3.46 -4.35 -6.07
N GLY A 172 2.41 -4.99 -6.61
CA GLY A 172 1.68 -4.48 -7.76
C GLY A 172 0.69 -3.35 -7.42
N GLY A 173 0.31 -3.19 -6.15
CA GLY A 173 -0.79 -2.33 -5.74
C GLY A 173 -2.09 -2.75 -6.43
N CYS A 174 -2.52 -1.92 -7.39
CA CYS A 174 -3.54 -2.20 -8.39
C CYS A 174 -4.99 -2.02 -7.92
N ARG A 175 -5.24 -1.16 -6.94
CA ARG A 175 -6.60 -0.71 -6.62
C ARG A 175 -7.01 0.39 -7.60
N ILE A 176 -8.21 0.29 -8.17
CA ILE A 176 -8.86 1.37 -8.94
C ILE A 176 -10.04 1.89 -8.15
N LEU A 177 -10.33 3.18 -8.29
CA LEU A 177 -11.54 3.83 -7.80
C LEU A 177 -12.01 4.83 -8.86
N ALA A 178 -13.24 4.67 -9.34
CA ALA A 178 -13.84 5.63 -10.25
C ALA A 178 -14.37 6.81 -9.43
N ALA A 179 -13.95 8.03 -9.77
CA ALA A 179 -14.45 9.25 -9.16
C ALA A 179 -15.79 9.66 -9.79
N PRO A 180 -16.59 10.51 -9.11
CA PRO A 180 -17.89 10.96 -9.63
C PRO A 180 -17.86 11.68 -10.98
N ASP A 181 -16.69 12.15 -11.41
CA ASP A 181 -16.45 12.81 -12.70
C ASP A 181 -15.87 11.87 -13.77
N ASP A 182 -15.94 10.55 -13.55
CA ASP A 182 -15.39 9.47 -14.39
C ASP A 182 -13.86 9.45 -14.52
N SER A 183 -13.14 10.31 -13.80
CA SER A 183 -11.69 10.14 -13.61
C SER A 183 -11.41 8.94 -12.70
N LEU A 184 -10.19 8.40 -12.76
CA LEU A 184 -9.77 7.22 -12.03
C LEU A 184 -8.64 7.56 -11.06
N PHE A 185 -8.79 7.11 -9.82
CA PHE A 185 -7.67 6.98 -8.89
C PHE A 185 -7.12 5.57 -8.94
N ILE A 186 -5.79 5.44 -9.03
CA ILE A 186 -5.13 4.13 -9.17
C ILE A 186 -4.01 4.04 -8.13
N GLY A 187 -4.14 3.13 -7.17
CA GLY A 187 -3.09 2.83 -6.20
C GLY A 187 -2.07 1.87 -6.80
N THR A 188 -0.78 2.17 -6.71
CA THR A 188 0.29 1.33 -7.25
C THR A 188 1.27 0.92 -6.15
N GLY A 189 2.01 -0.16 -6.40
CA GLY A 189 3.10 -0.58 -5.53
C GLY A 189 4.47 -0.20 -6.09
N ASP A 190 5.48 -0.24 -5.23
CA ASP A 190 6.82 0.27 -5.48
C ASP A 190 7.77 -0.72 -6.18
N THR A 191 7.24 -1.87 -6.60
CA THR A 191 7.98 -2.97 -7.23
C THR A 191 9.12 -3.57 -6.39
N ALA A 192 9.11 -3.31 -5.08
CA ALA A 192 10.23 -3.59 -4.17
C ALA A 192 11.56 -3.00 -4.69
N SER A 193 11.49 -1.85 -5.38
CA SER A 193 12.65 -1.16 -5.94
C SER A 193 12.98 0.10 -5.13
N PRO A 194 14.24 0.30 -4.71
CA PRO A 194 14.57 1.30 -3.70
C PRO A 194 14.29 2.75 -4.11
N SER A 195 14.43 3.08 -5.39
CA SER A 195 14.26 4.44 -5.90
C SER A 195 12.83 4.76 -6.34
N VAL A 196 12.00 3.75 -6.61
CA VAL A 196 10.69 3.90 -7.25
C VAL A 196 9.70 4.76 -6.45
N PRO A 197 9.52 4.58 -5.12
CA PRO A 197 8.56 5.37 -4.35
C PRO A 197 8.76 6.88 -4.48
N GLN A 198 10.03 7.31 -4.48
CA GLN A 198 10.44 8.72 -4.44
C GLN A 198 10.77 9.31 -5.83
N ASP A 199 10.82 8.49 -6.89
CA ASP A 199 10.99 9.00 -8.26
C ASP A 199 9.66 9.54 -8.80
N PRO A 200 9.55 10.86 -9.06
CA PRO A 200 8.32 11.46 -9.59
C PRO A 200 8.04 11.09 -11.05
N ASN A 201 9.02 10.56 -11.79
CA ASN A 201 8.83 10.13 -13.18
C ASN A 201 8.39 8.67 -13.30
N SER A 202 8.38 7.92 -12.20
CA SER A 202 7.85 6.56 -12.13
C SER A 202 6.40 6.56 -11.65
N LEU A 203 5.60 5.64 -12.17
CA LEU A 203 4.23 5.41 -11.69
C LEU A 203 4.14 4.35 -10.59
N GLY A 204 5.25 3.74 -10.18
CA GLY A 204 5.28 2.80 -9.05
C GLY A 204 5.38 3.51 -7.70
N GLY A 205 4.73 2.96 -6.68
CA GLY A 205 4.69 3.52 -5.32
C GLY A 205 3.95 4.86 -5.25
N LYS A 206 2.85 4.98 -6.00
CA LYS A 206 2.05 6.20 -6.19
C LYS A 206 0.57 5.93 -5.90
N VAL A 207 -0.18 7.02 -5.74
CA VAL A 207 -1.57 7.04 -6.21
C VAL A 207 -1.63 7.95 -7.42
N LEU A 208 -2.19 7.44 -8.51
CA LEU A 208 -2.40 8.18 -9.76
C LEU A 208 -3.80 8.80 -9.78
N HIS A 209 -3.97 9.88 -10.53
CA HIS A 209 -5.28 10.48 -10.86
C HIS A 209 -5.31 10.81 -12.35
N VAL A 210 -6.09 10.05 -13.10
CA VAL A 210 -6.11 10.09 -14.57
C VAL A 210 -7.53 10.20 -15.09
N ASP A 211 -7.71 10.83 -16.25
CA ASP A 211 -8.99 10.79 -16.96
C ASP A 211 -9.21 9.40 -17.60
N ALA A 212 -10.43 9.13 -18.06
CA ALA A 212 -10.78 7.87 -18.72
C ALA A 212 -10.01 7.61 -20.05
N ASP A 213 -9.25 8.58 -20.54
CA ASP A 213 -8.33 8.41 -21.67
C ASP A 213 -6.87 8.16 -21.26
N GLY A 214 -6.56 8.18 -19.97
CA GLY A 214 -5.23 7.96 -19.39
C GLY A 214 -4.41 9.23 -19.16
N SER A 215 -4.87 10.38 -19.63
CA SER A 215 -4.21 11.67 -19.39
C SER A 215 -4.36 12.10 -17.93
N ALA A 216 -3.56 13.09 -17.51
CA ALA A 216 -3.67 13.62 -16.16
C ALA A 216 -5.01 14.33 -15.97
N ALA A 217 -5.72 14.04 -14.88
CA ALA A 217 -6.97 14.73 -14.56
C ALA A 217 -6.73 16.24 -14.33
N ALA A 218 -7.72 17.08 -14.66
CA ALA A 218 -7.57 18.54 -14.77
C ALA A 218 -7.05 19.25 -13.49
N ASP A 219 -7.36 18.72 -12.30
CA ASP A 219 -6.98 19.31 -11.01
C ASP A 219 -5.78 18.60 -10.35
N ALA A 220 -5.14 17.66 -11.05
CA ALA A 220 -3.96 16.96 -10.56
C ALA A 220 -2.66 17.66 -11.01
N PRO A 221 -1.57 17.61 -10.21
CA PRO A 221 -0.27 18.16 -10.61
C PRO A 221 0.39 17.41 -11.78
N GLY A 222 -0.24 16.33 -12.25
CA GLY A 222 0.17 15.39 -13.28
C GLY A 222 -0.58 14.08 -13.08
N ARG A 223 -0.19 13.00 -13.78
CA ARG A 223 -0.79 11.67 -13.56
C ARG A 223 -0.52 11.15 -12.15
N VAL A 224 0.61 11.54 -11.54
CA VAL A 224 0.94 11.23 -10.15
C VAL A 224 0.19 12.21 -9.24
N PHE A 225 -0.82 11.71 -8.54
CA PHE A 225 -1.57 12.48 -7.54
C PHE A 225 -0.80 12.58 -6.24
N THR A 226 -0.23 11.46 -5.78
CA THR A 226 0.62 11.37 -4.57
C THR A 226 1.74 10.37 -4.77
N LEU A 227 2.83 10.52 -4.03
CA LEU A 227 4.01 9.65 -4.12
C LEU A 227 4.54 9.24 -2.75
N GLY A 228 5.57 8.39 -2.75
CA GLY A 228 6.18 7.90 -1.51
C GLY A 228 5.34 6.85 -0.81
N HIS A 229 4.65 6.01 -1.58
CA HIS A 229 3.92 4.85 -1.09
C HIS A 229 4.73 3.57 -1.30
N ARG A 230 4.43 2.54 -0.51
CA ARG A 230 5.03 1.21 -0.65
C ARG A 230 4.18 0.28 -1.49
N ASN A 231 2.95 -0.01 -1.04
CA ASN A 231 2.04 -0.94 -1.73
C ASN A 231 0.58 -0.61 -1.40
N VAL A 232 -0.03 0.28 -2.20
CA VAL A 232 -1.42 0.75 -1.99
C VAL A 232 -2.41 -0.34 -2.41
N GLN A 233 -3.22 -0.82 -1.48
CA GLN A 233 -4.17 -1.93 -1.68
C GLN A 233 -5.64 -1.48 -1.64
N ALA A 234 -5.95 -0.34 -1.02
CA ALA A 234 -7.30 0.18 -0.99
C ALA A 234 -7.35 1.69 -1.23
N LEU A 235 -8.46 2.14 -1.82
CA LEU A 235 -8.80 3.54 -2.06
C LEU A 235 -10.29 3.70 -1.81
N ALA A 236 -10.68 4.76 -1.09
CA ALA A 236 -12.09 5.07 -0.87
C ALA A 236 -12.30 6.56 -0.58
N PHE A 237 -13.38 7.12 -1.11
CA PHE A 237 -13.87 8.42 -0.64
C PHE A 237 -14.62 8.24 0.68
N ALA A 238 -14.37 9.12 1.65
CA ALA A 238 -15.20 9.19 2.83
C ALA A 238 -16.62 9.67 2.43
N PRO A 239 -17.69 8.94 2.83
CA PRO A 239 -19.05 9.22 2.38
C PRO A 239 -19.46 10.68 2.55
N GLY A 240 -20.07 11.24 1.50
CA GLY A 240 -20.54 12.63 1.49
C GLY A 240 -19.45 13.69 1.48
N THR A 241 -18.18 13.32 1.23
CA THR A 241 -17.04 14.26 1.15
C THR A 241 -16.15 13.93 -0.04
N SER A 242 -15.24 14.85 -0.39
CA SER A 242 -14.17 14.61 -1.36
C SER A 242 -12.87 14.07 -0.74
N ARG A 243 -12.90 13.68 0.55
CA ARG A 243 -11.69 13.16 1.23
C ARG A 243 -11.41 11.75 0.74
N LEU A 244 -10.29 11.59 0.05
CA LEU A 244 -9.82 10.31 -0.44
C LEU A 244 -8.85 9.69 0.56
N TYR A 245 -9.07 8.42 0.90
CA TYR A 245 -8.20 7.64 1.77
C TYR A 245 -7.54 6.50 1.00
N ALA A 246 -6.29 6.19 1.36
CA ALA A 246 -5.59 4.99 0.94
C ALA A 246 -5.29 4.09 2.14
N VAL A 247 -5.30 2.77 1.91
CA VAL A 247 -4.66 1.80 2.82
C VAL A 247 -3.50 1.17 2.08
N GLU A 248 -2.36 1.12 2.74
CA GLU A 248 -1.16 0.50 2.19
C GLU A 248 -0.42 -0.37 3.20
N GLN A 249 0.28 -1.35 2.67
CA GLN A 249 1.00 -2.33 3.46
C GLN A 249 2.41 -1.84 3.80
N GLY A 250 2.70 -1.83 5.10
CA GLY A 250 4.03 -1.65 5.65
C GLY A 250 4.90 -2.90 5.47
N THR A 251 6.06 -2.91 6.11
CA THR A 251 7.02 -4.01 5.96
C THR A 251 6.69 -5.16 6.90
N THR A 252 7.25 -5.14 8.11
CA THR A 252 6.89 -6.05 9.21
C THR A 252 6.04 -5.35 10.28
N ARG A 253 5.74 -4.07 10.05
CA ARG A 253 5.04 -3.13 10.91
C ARG A 253 4.56 -1.95 10.05
N ASP A 254 3.84 -1.03 10.69
CA ASP A 254 3.47 0.27 10.14
C ASP A 254 2.58 0.15 8.87
N ASP A 255 1.58 -0.73 8.85
CA ASP A 255 0.51 -0.62 7.83
C ASP A 255 -0.20 0.73 8.03
N GLU A 256 -0.47 1.47 6.95
CA GLU A 256 -0.93 2.86 7.07
C GLU A 256 -2.32 3.10 6.46
N LEU A 257 -3.11 3.92 7.15
CA LEU A 257 -4.27 4.61 6.59
C LEU A 257 -3.90 6.07 6.32
N ASN A 258 -3.93 6.44 5.04
CA ASN A 258 -3.44 7.74 4.57
C ASN A 258 -4.59 8.60 4.04
N LEU A 259 -4.73 9.84 4.53
CA LEU A 259 -5.62 10.85 3.93
C LEU A 259 -4.87 11.52 2.78
N LEU A 260 -5.32 11.27 1.55
CA LEU A 260 -4.66 11.71 0.33
C LEU A 260 -4.88 13.20 0.05
N VAL A 261 -3.80 13.89 -0.33
CA VAL A 261 -3.82 15.29 -0.76
C VAL A 261 -2.95 15.42 -2.00
N ALA A 262 -3.48 16.06 -3.04
CA ALA A 262 -2.76 16.29 -4.30
C ALA A 262 -1.34 16.85 -4.07
N GLY A 263 -0.35 16.24 -4.72
CA GLY A 263 1.07 16.56 -4.59
C GLY A 263 1.73 16.10 -3.28
N GLY A 264 1.00 15.39 -2.42
CA GLY A 264 1.52 14.87 -1.15
C GLY A 264 2.56 13.76 -1.34
N ASN A 265 3.62 13.80 -0.54
CA ASN A 265 4.60 12.73 -0.40
C ASN A 265 4.37 12.02 0.95
N TYR A 266 4.19 10.70 0.94
CA TYR A 266 3.86 9.89 2.11
C TYR A 266 5.10 9.24 2.76
N GLY A 267 6.29 9.58 2.26
CA GLY A 267 7.53 9.41 3.02
C GLY A 267 8.21 8.06 2.90
N TYR A 268 7.61 7.07 2.22
CA TYR A 268 8.27 5.78 2.06
C TYR A 268 9.53 5.91 1.21
N LYS A 269 10.67 5.58 1.82
CA LYS A 269 12.00 5.79 1.25
C LYS A 269 12.96 4.65 1.65
N PRO A 270 12.89 3.49 0.98
CA PRO A 270 13.64 2.28 1.34
C PRO A 270 15.13 2.31 0.94
N ASP A 271 15.64 3.39 0.35
CA ASP A 271 17.00 3.49 -0.21
C ASP A 271 18.07 3.98 0.80
N ARG A 272 18.13 3.47 2.03
CA ARG A 272 19.18 3.90 2.99
C ARG A 272 20.59 3.72 2.46
N ARG A 273 20.78 2.74 1.57
CA ARG A 273 22.01 2.50 0.83
C ARG A 273 21.68 2.42 -0.66
N PRO A 274 22.54 2.96 -1.55
CA PRO A 274 22.31 2.89 -2.99
C PRO A 274 22.03 1.45 -3.46
N GLY A 275 20.96 1.27 -4.23
CA GLY A 275 20.58 -0.01 -4.83
C GLY A 275 20.06 -1.07 -3.84
N THR A 276 19.88 -0.74 -2.56
CA THR A 276 19.36 -1.68 -1.55
C THR A 276 17.94 -1.29 -1.15
N TYR A 277 17.02 -2.25 -1.26
CA TYR A 277 15.67 -2.12 -0.71
C TYR A 277 15.67 -2.46 0.79
N ASP A 278 15.79 -1.45 1.65
CA ASP A 278 15.84 -1.59 3.12
C ASP A 278 14.44 -1.55 3.73
N GLU A 279 13.88 -2.71 4.06
CA GLU A 279 12.56 -2.84 4.70
C GLU A 279 12.55 -2.44 6.19
N SER A 280 13.69 -2.07 6.78
CA SER A 280 13.73 -1.63 8.17
C SER A 280 13.44 -0.13 8.35
N VAL A 281 13.28 0.62 7.26
CA VAL A 281 12.82 2.02 7.29
C VAL A 281 11.39 2.12 7.81
N PRO A 282 10.99 3.23 8.46
CA PRO A 282 9.58 3.48 8.73
C PRO A 282 8.81 3.71 7.41
N MET A 283 7.50 3.49 7.43
CA MET A 283 6.64 3.76 6.27
C MET A 283 6.61 5.26 5.96
N THR A 284 6.37 6.10 6.95
CA THR A 284 6.58 7.56 6.87
C THR A 284 7.95 7.95 7.47
N ASP A 285 8.91 8.40 6.65
CA ASP A 285 10.27 8.84 7.09
C ASP A 285 10.45 10.37 6.97
N PRO A 286 9.95 11.19 7.92
CA PRO A 286 10.04 12.65 7.82
C PRO A 286 11.47 13.19 7.94
N ASP A 287 12.39 12.43 8.53
CA ASP A 287 13.80 12.81 8.66
C ASP A 287 14.52 12.74 7.31
N ARG A 288 14.22 11.72 6.49
CA ARG A 288 14.82 11.55 5.15
C ARG A 288 13.95 12.08 4.03
N VAL A 289 12.68 12.38 4.30
CA VAL A 289 11.71 13.02 3.40
C VAL A 289 11.04 14.20 4.14
N PRO A 290 11.73 15.35 4.26
CA PRO A 290 11.15 16.53 4.89
C PRO A 290 9.84 16.95 4.23
N GLY A 291 8.79 17.13 5.04
CA GLY A 291 7.45 17.44 4.55
C GLY A 291 6.59 16.21 4.23
N ALA A 292 7.08 15.00 4.51
CA ALA A 292 6.27 13.78 4.42
C ALA A 292 4.97 13.93 5.22
N ARG A 293 3.86 13.51 4.62
CA ARG A 293 2.54 13.54 5.24
C ARG A 293 2.39 12.31 6.12
N ALA A 294 2.10 12.52 7.39
CA ALA A 294 1.85 11.44 8.34
C ALA A 294 0.54 10.71 8.01
N ALA A 295 0.56 9.39 8.23
CA ALA A 295 -0.63 8.58 8.24
C ALA A 295 -1.63 9.05 9.32
N VAL A 296 -2.91 8.86 9.03
CA VAL A 296 -4.01 9.10 9.99
C VAL A 296 -4.03 7.99 11.05
N TRP A 297 -3.59 6.79 10.67
CA TRP A 297 -3.44 5.64 11.55
C TRP A 297 -2.31 4.74 11.04
N SER A 298 -1.54 4.15 11.97
CA SER A 298 -0.47 3.19 11.73
C SER A 298 -0.30 2.23 12.90
#